data_AF-A0A6L9YV51-F1
#
_entry.id   AF-A0A6L9YV51-F1
#
_cell.length_a   1.000
_cell.length_b   1.000
_cell.length_c   1.000
_cell.angle_alpha   90.00
_cell.angle_beta   90.00
_cell.angle_gamma   90.00
#
_symmetry.space_group_name_H-M   'P 1'
#
loop_
_entity.id
_entity.type
_entity.pdbx_description
1 polymer ?
#
loop_
_entity_poly.entity_id
_entity_poly.type
_entity_poly.pdbx_seq_one_letter_code
_entity_poly.pdbx_strand_id
1 'polypeptide(L)'
;MRIRTLAEQRYSRAGSLLSCFLLFLGGCQLTNVPNQTSAQVQQVISGHTVDVLITNQDPPLVARIRMIGIEAPSWKQKPWGDQAKTCLQKMLSETSDQQSVMLELDVEEQDRYSRWLAYVWLDGV
;
A
#
# COMPACT_ATOMS: atom_id res chain seq x y z
N MET A 1 -19.49 75.14 -6.15
CA MET A 1 -20.25 74.53 -5.03
C MET A 1 -20.54 73.08 -5.44
N ARG A 2 -19.66 72.11 -5.09
CA ARG A 2 -19.92 70.94 -4.20
C ARG A 2 -21.34 70.36 -4.39
N ILE A 3 -21.59 69.05 -4.56
CA ILE A 3 -21.04 67.89 -3.85
C ILE A 3 -21.20 66.62 -4.74
N ARG A 4 -20.27 65.66 -4.63
CA ARG A 4 -20.38 64.27 -5.16
C ARG A 4 -21.35 63.44 -4.32
N THR A 5 -22.03 62.44 -4.87
CA THR A 5 -22.47 61.27 -4.06
C THR A 5 -22.72 60.03 -4.94
N LEU A 6 -22.15 58.92 -4.48
CA LEU A 6 -22.13 57.58 -5.06
C LEU A 6 -23.38 56.79 -4.63
N ALA A 7 -23.48 55.57 -5.20
CA ALA A 7 -24.25 54.42 -4.73
C ALA A 7 -25.68 54.34 -5.29
N GLU A 8 -26.13 53.22 -5.86
CA GLU A 8 -25.97 51.84 -5.39
C GLU A 8 -25.97 50.87 -6.59
N GLN A 9 -24.84 50.16 -6.75
CA GLN A 9 -24.77 48.90 -7.52
C GLN A 9 -25.65 47.86 -6.84
N ARG A 10 -26.89 47.75 -7.31
CA ARG A 10 -27.88 46.81 -6.78
C ARG A 10 -27.93 45.56 -7.66
N TYR A 11 -26.82 44.85 -7.76
CA TYR A 11 -26.76 43.55 -8.46
C TYR A 11 -26.01 42.51 -7.62
N SER A 12 -26.70 41.40 -7.39
CA SER A 12 -26.18 40.08 -7.05
C SER A 12 -25.57 39.88 -5.64
N ARG A 13 -26.42 39.78 -4.62
CA ARG A 13 -26.09 39.04 -3.38
C ARG A 13 -26.60 37.59 -3.37
N ALA A 14 -27.47 37.22 -4.31
CA ALA A 14 -28.02 35.86 -4.40
C ALA A 14 -27.08 34.86 -5.09
N GLY A 15 -26.24 35.30 -6.04
CA GLY A 15 -25.29 34.42 -6.73
C GLY A 15 -24.09 33.99 -5.88
N SER A 16 -23.73 34.77 -4.86
CA SER A 16 -22.55 34.52 -4.02
C SER A 16 -22.77 33.43 -2.98
N LEU A 17 -24.00 33.22 -2.51
CA LEU A 17 -24.33 32.18 -1.52
C LEU A 17 -24.45 30.79 -2.17
N LEU A 18 -24.91 30.72 -3.43
CA LEU A 18 -25.00 29.48 -4.19
C LEU A 18 -23.61 28.92 -4.57
N SER A 19 -22.64 29.82 -4.80
CA SER A 19 -21.25 29.45 -5.12
C SER A 19 -20.49 28.82 -3.95
N CYS A 20 -20.81 29.17 -2.70
CA CYS A 20 -20.17 28.57 -1.53
C CYS A 20 -20.69 27.16 -1.21
N PHE A 21 -21.91 26.82 -1.64
CA PHE A 21 -22.50 25.50 -1.39
C PHE A 21 -21.94 24.40 -2.32
N LEU A 22 -21.50 24.79 -3.53
CA LEU A 22 -20.88 23.89 -4.51
C LEU A 22 -19.44 23.47 -4.14
N LEU A 23 -18.75 24.23 -3.27
CA LEU A 23 -17.40 23.91 -2.78
C LEU A 23 -17.39 22.86 -1.66
N PHE A 24 -18.55 22.53 -1.07
CA PHE A 24 -18.68 21.49 -0.03
C PHE A 24 -18.92 20.08 -0.59
N LEU A 25 -19.05 19.92 -1.91
CA LEU A 25 -19.22 18.62 -2.57
C LEU A 25 -17.90 17.95 -3.00
N GLY A 26 -16.75 18.53 -2.65
CA GLY A 26 -15.43 17.91 -2.80
C GLY A 26 -15.23 16.78 -1.79
N GLY A 27 -15.96 15.68 -1.94
CA GLY A 27 -15.77 14.46 -1.19
C GLY A 27 -14.39 13.85 -1.45
N CYS A 28 -13.94 13.02 -0.51
CA CYS A 28 -12.61 12.41 -0.45
C CYS A 28 -12.08 11.96 -1.81
N GLN A 29 -10.99 12.59 -2.27
CA GLN A 29 -10.16 11.97 -3.28
C GLN A 29 -9.43 10.82 -2.58
N LEU A 30 -9.79 9.59 -2.94
CA LEU A 30 -9.18 8.37 -2.40
C LEU A 30 -7.82 8.18 -3.11
N THR A 31 -6.84 9.00 -2.75
CA THR A 31 -5.47 8.91 -3.28
C THR A 31 -4.59 8.16 -2.27
N ASN A 32 -4.81 6.86 -2.18
CA ASN A 32 -3.82 5.93 -1.65
C ASN A 32 -4.20 4.55 -2.20
N VAL A 33 -3.95 4.35 -3.49
CA VAL A 33 -3.71 2.97 -3.94
C VAL A 33 -2.37 2.61 -3.31
N PRO A 34 -2.30 1.65 -2.38
CA PRO A 34 -1.03 1.27 -1.79
C PRO A 34 -0.07 0.91 -2.92
N ASN A 35 1.15 1.43 -2.83
CA ASN A 35 2.13 1.37 -3.91
C ASN A 35 2.50 -0.10 -4.17
N GLN A 36 1.82 -0.71 -5.13
CA GLN A 36 2.08 -2.08 -5.55
C GLN A 36 3.50 -2.16 -6.13
N THR A 37 4.37 -2.84 -5.39
CA THR A 37 5.80 -2.92 -5.70
C THR A 37 6.13 -4.32 -6.20
N SER A 38 6.61 -4.41 -7.44
CA SER A 38 7.03 -5.69 -8.02
C SER A 38 8.33 -6.17 -7.39
N ALA A 39 8.37 -7.44 -7.00
CA ALA A 39 9.53 -8.07 -6.40
C ALA A 39 9.66 -9.53 -6.84
N GLN A 40 10.88 -10.06 -6.76
CA GLN A 40 11.15 -11.49 -6.99
C GLN A 40 11.48 -12.17 -5.66
N VAL A 41 10.81 -13.27 -5.34
CA VAL A 41 11.12 -14.05 -4.14
C VAL A 41 12.49 -14.70 -4.29
N GLN A 42 13.40 -14.39 -3.38
CA GLN A 42 14.74 -14.98 -3.32
C GLN A 42 14.76 -16.18 -2.38
N GLN A 43 14.09 -16.08 -1.24
CA GLN A 43 14.10 -17.14 -0.23
C GLN A 43 12.87 -17.09 0.68
N VAL A 44 12.32 -18.27 1.01
CA VAL A 44 11.32 -18.40 2.08
C VAL A 44 12.01 -18.67 3.41
N ILE A 45 11.78 -17.79 4.39
CA ILE A 45 12.40 -17.87 5.72
C ILE A 45 11.57 -18.75 6.65
N SER A 46 10.26 -18.51 6.71
CA SER A 46 9.27 -19.24 7.51
C SER A 46 7.91 -19.19 6.82
N GLY A 47 6.88 -19.82 7.39
CA GLY A 47 5.52 -19.80 6.82
C GLY A 47 4.83 -18.43 6.75
N HIS A 48 5.48 -17.34 7.19
CA HIS A 48 4.93 -15.98 7.10
C HIS A 48 5.99 -14.90 6.73
N THR A 49 7.19 -15.31 6.30
CA THR A 49 8.30 -14.37 6.03
C THR A 49 9.13 -14.83 4.84
N VAL A 50 9.41 -13.89 3.94
CA VAL A 50 10.18 -14.10 2.71
C VAL A 50 11.22 -13.01 2.54
N ASP A 51 12.35 -13.34 1.93
CA ASP A 51 13.30 -12.37 1.40
C ASP A 51 13.03 -12.19 -0.10
N VAL A 52 12.96 -10.94 -0.53
CA VAL A 52 12.62 -10.56 -1.91
C VAL A 52 13.64 -9.57 -2.47
N LEU A 53 13.76 -9.56 -3.79
CA LEU A 53 14.51 -8.56 -4.55
C LEU A 53 13.51 -7.61 -5.21
N ILE A 54 13.52 -6.35 -4.79
CA ILE A 54 12.70 -5.28 -5.36
C ILE A 54 13.46 -4.74 -6.58
N THR A 55 12.92 -5.01 -7.77
CA THR A 55 13.59 -4.75 -9.06
C THR A 55 13.30 -3.37 -9.64
N ASN A 56 12.27 -2.68 -9.15
CA ASN A 56 11.89 -1.34 -9.60
C ASN A 56 12.69 -0.21 -8.90
N GLN A 57 13.63 -0.55 -8.02
CA GLN A 57 14.57 0.39 -7.40
C GLN A 57 15.94 0.30 -8.09
N ASP A 58 16.64 1.43 -8.20
CA ASP A 58 18.01 1.52 -8.71
C ASP A 58 18.93 2.12 -7.63
N PRO A 59 19.82 1.33 -7.00
CA PRO A 59 20.07 -0.09 -7.26
C PRO A 59 18.95 -1.00 -6.70
N PRO A 60 18.81 -2.24 -7.22
CA PRO A 60 17.87 -3.22 -6.69
C PRO A 60 18.07 -3.47 -5.19
N LEU A 61 16.98 -3.54 -4.44
CA LEU A 61 16.99 -3.68 -2.98
C LEU A 61 16.58 -5.09 -2.56
N VAL A 62 17.39 -5.74 -1.72
CA VAL A 62 16.97 -6.95 -1.02
C VAL A 62 16.26 -6.55 0.27
N ALA A 63 15.01 -7.00 0.42
CA ALA A 63 14.17 -6.70 1.56
C ALA A 63 13.62 -7.97 2.21
N ARG A 64 13.52 -7.96 3.54
CA ARG A 64 12.81 -9.01 4.29
C ARG A 64 11.38 -8.59 4.55
N ILE A 65 10.43 -9.37 4.07
CA ILE A 65 9.00 -9.12 4.18
C ILE A 65 8.39 -10.01 5.27
N ARG A 66 7.77 -9.39 6.27
CA ARG A 66 6.86 -10.04 7.21
C ARG A 66 5.44 -9.86 6.67
N MET A 67 4.84 -10.95 6.20
CA MET A 67 3.49 -10.89 5.64
C MET A 67 2.47 -10.57 6.74
N ILE A 68 1.65 -9.55 6.54
CA ILE A 68 0.60 -9.17 7.51
C ILE A 68 -0.71 -9.91 7.23
N GLY A 69 -1.60 -9.96 8.22
CA GLY A 69 -2.87 -10.72 8.16
C GLY A 69 -2.74 -12.23 8.34
N ILE A 70 -1.52 -12.78 8.38
CA ILE A 70 -1.26 -14.20 8.64
C ILE A 70 -0.28 -14.43 9.81
N GLU A 71 -0.55 -15.46 10.60
CA GLU A 71 0.35 -15.96 11.64
C GLU A 71 0.56 -17.46 11.44
N ALA A 72 1.77 -17.83 11.05
CA ALA A 72 2.17 -19.21 10.84
C ALA A 72 2.98 -19.73 12.04
N PRO A 73 2.93 -21.05 12.32
CA PRO A 73 3.77 -21.68 13.33
C PRO A 73 5.25 -21.29 13.17
N SER A 74 5.90 -20.94 14.30
CA SER A 74 7.32 -20.62 14.31
C SER A 74 8.16 -21.87 14.02
N TRP A 75 9.38 -21.70 13.49
CA TRP A 75 10.35 -22.78 13.28
C TRP A 75 10.66 -23.62 14.53
N LYS A 76 10.43 -23.06 15.72
CA LYS A 76 10.57 -23.74 17.02
C LYS A 76 9.44 -24.74 17.29
N GLN A 77 8.28 -24.56 16.67
CA GLN A 77 7.09 -25.40 16.85
C GLN A 77 7.14 -26.59 15.89
N LYS A 78 7.82 -27.66 16.28
CA LYS A 78 7.95 -28.87 15.45
C LYS A 78 6.70 -29.75 15.54
N PRO A 79 6.24 -30.34 14.41
CA PRO A 79 6.78 -30.21 13.05
C PRO A 79 6.19 -29.02 12.26
N TRP A 80 5.21 -28.31 12.82
CA TRP A 80 4.35 -27.37 12.10
C TRP A 80 5.08 -26.17 11.48
N GLY A 81 6.16 -25.68 12.11
CA GLY A 81 6.96 -24.60 11.55
C GLY A 81 7.64 -24.96 10.24
N ASP A 82 8.14 -26.20 10.13
CA ASP A 82 8.76 -26.69 8.89
C ASP A 82 7.68 -26.91 7.82
N GLN A 83 6.54 -27.49 8.21
CA GLN A 83 5.42 -27.71 7.31
C GLN A 83 4.85 -26.41 6.75
N ALA A 84 4.72 -25.37 7.59
CA ALA A 84 4.25 -24.06 7.17
C ALA A 84 5.23 -23.40 6.18
N LYS A 85 6.54 -23.51 6.43
CA LYS A 85 7.57 -23.05 5.50
C LYS A 85 7.47 -23.78 4.15
N THR A 86 7.38 -25.12 4.16
CA THR A 86 7.25 -25.92 2.93
C THR A 86 5.96 -25.60 2.18
N CYS A 87 4.86 -25.37 2.87
CA CYS A 87 3.59 -24.96 2.27
C CYS A 87 3.75 -23.65 1.51
N LEU A 88 4.30 -22.61 2.15
CA LEU A 88 4.54 -21.32 1.52
C LEU A 88 5.53 -21.42 0.34
N GLN A 89 6.60 -22.20 0.48
CA GLN A 89 7.54 -22.46 -0.62
C GLN A 89 6.83 -23.06 -1.83
N LYS A 90 5.95 -24.05 -1.61
CA LYS A 90 5.19 -24.69 -2.66
C LYS A 90 4.27 -23.69 -3.36
N MET A 91 3.49 -22.92 -2.60
CA MET A 91 2.59 -21.88 -3.15
C MET A 91 3.33 -20.87 -4.02
N LEU A 92 4.50 -20.40 -3.57
CA LEU A 92 5.31 -19.43 -4.31
C LEU A 92 6.05 -20.03 -5.51
N SER A 93 6.31 -21.34 -5.53
CA SER A 93 6.97 -22.03 -6.64
C SER A 93 6.03 -22.42 -7.78
N GLU A 94 4.73 -22.48 -7.50
CA GLU A 94 3.69 -22.85 -8.47
C GLU A 94 3.19 -21.64 -9.29
N THR A 95 3.74 -20.44 -9.06
CA THR A 95 3.41 -19.24 -9.84
C THR A 95 3.97 -19.28 -11.26
N SER A 96 3.22 -18.68 -12.18
CA SER A 96 3.47 -18.71 -13.62
C SER A 96 4.78 -18.02 -14.03
N ASP A 97 5.16 -16.96 -13.31
CA ASP A 97 6.28 -16.06 -13.64
C ASP A 97 7.42 -16.13 -12.61
N GLN A 98 8.10 -17.27 -12.52
CA GLN A 98 9.39 -17.42 -11.80
C GLN A 98 9.42 -16.77 -10.39
N GLN A 99 8.38 -16.98 -9.57
CA GLN A 99 8.30 -16.43 -8.22
C GLN A 99 8.24 -14.88 -8.15
N SER A 100 7.79 -14.23 -9.21
CA SER A 100 7.41 -12.83 -9.22
C SER A 100 6.17 -12.61 -8.35
N VAL A 101 6.20 -11.57 -7.52
CA VAL A 101 5.12 -11.19 -6.62
C VAL A 101 4.89 -9.68 -6.62
N MET A 102 3.69 -9.27 -6.21
CA MET A 102 3.41 -7.88 -5.92
C MET A 102 3.33 -7.67 -4.41
N LEU A 103 4.01 -6.64 -3.92
CA LEU A 103 3.98 -6.23 -2.52
C LEU A 103 3.03 -5.06 -2.34
N GLU A 104 2.17 -5.15 -1.34
CA GLU A 104 1.31 -4.06 -0.88
C GLU A 104 1.68 -3.72 0.57
N LEU A 105 2.32 -2.57 0.77
CA LEU A 105 2.78 -2.14 2.09
C LEU A 105 1.62 -1.68 2.98
N ASP A 106 1.78 -1.88 4.29
CA ASP A 106 0.87 -1.33 5.29
C ASP A 106 1.15 0.16 5.57
N VAL A 107 0.29 0.79 6.39
CA VAL A 107 0.49 2.18 6.87
C VAL A 107 1.80 2.31 7.65
N GLU A 108 2.12 1.32 8.48
CA GLU A 108 3.45 1.18 9.08
C GLU A 108 4.29 0.27 8.21
N GLU A 109 5.24 0.84 7.47
CA GLU A 109 5.98 0.08 6.45
C GLU A 109 6.93 -0.97 7.05
N GLN A 110 7.46 -0.75 8.26
CA GLN A 110 8.44 -1.63 8.88
C GLN A 110 8.18 -1.86 10.36
N ASP A 111 8.44 -3.09 10.83
CA ASP A 111 8.41 -3.39 12.26
C ASP A 111 9.72 -2.99 12.98
N ARG A 112 9.72 -3.15 14.31
CA ARG A 112 10.89 -2.90 15.18
C ARG A 112 12.15 -3.71 14.85
N TYR A 113 12.06 -4.71 13.97
CA TYR A 113 13.17 -5.53 13.51
C TYR A 113 13.59 -5.17 12.08
N SER A 114 13.09 -4.04 11.55
CA SER A 114 13.36 -3.55 10.19
C SER A 114 12.91 -4.52 9.10
N ARG A 115 11.87 -5.32 9.37
CA ARG A 115 11.21 -6.13 8.34
C ARG A 115 10.07 -5.31 7.76
N TRP A 116 9.95 -5.32 6.45
CA TRP A 116 8.85 -4.66 5.77
C TRP A 116 7.54 -5.41 6.03
N LEU A 117 6.48 -4.67 6.33
CA LEU A 117 5.13 -5.17 6.56
C LEU A 117 4.34 -5.04 5.26
N ALA A 118 3.94 -6.17 4.68
CA ALA A 118 3.25 -6.16 3.39
C ALA A 118 2.28 -7.34 3.23
N TYR A 119 1.25 -7.16 2.40
CA TYR A 119 0.58 -8.27 1.74
C TYR A 119 1.39 -8.69 0.51
N VAL A 120 1.35 -9.99 0.18
CA VAL A 120 2.06 -10.58 -0.97
C VAL A 120 1.02 -11.20 -1.89
N TRP A 121 0.93 -10.65 -3.10
CA TRP A 121 -0.04 -11.06 -4.11
C TRP A 121 0.65 -11.88 -5.21
N LEU A 122 -0.05 -12.94 -5.66
CA LEU A 122 0.39 -13.82 -6.75
C LEU A 122 -0.42 -13.46 -8.00
N ASP A 123 0.24 -13.47 -9.16
CA ASP A 123 -0.39 -13.21 -10.47
C ASP A 123 -1.17 -11.87 -10.58
N GLY A 124 -0.87 -10.89 -9.71
CA GLY A 124 -1.45 -9.55 -9.75
C GLY A 124 -2.90 -9.45 -9.28
N VAL A 125 -3.40 -10.44 -8.54
CA VAL A 125 -4.75 -10.49 -7.95
C VAL A 125 -4.67 -10.40 -6.45
#